data_AF-A0A7S1SGT0-F1
#
_entry.id   AF-A0A7S1SGT0-F1
#
_cell.length_a   1.000
_cell.length_b   1.000
_cell.length_c   1.000
_cell.angle_alpha   90.00
_cell.angle_beta   90.00
_cell.angle_gamma   90.00
#
_symmetry.space_group_name_H-M   'P 1'
#
loop_
_entity.id
_entity.type
_entity.pdbx_description
1 polymer ?
#
loop_
_entity_poly.entity_id
_entity_poly.type
_entity_poly.pdbx_seq_one_letter_code
_entity_poly.pdbx_strand_id
1 'polypeptide(L)'
;WFAKVSPLTQRPDWPAARPIDVVQGPGETMFVPHGWWHAVLNLDLTVAITHNYVSTSNFPHVWRHSRKSRPKMSAKWLERLGPHRPDLVKLATEINARGETEGSSSSSSSSSSSSSSSSSSSSSSDSSDSEAEGPSP
;
A
#
# COMPACT_ATOMS: atom_id res chain seq x y z
N TRP A 1 -20.44 5.11 -3.21
CA TRP A 1 -20.13 4.88 -4.63
C TRP A 1 -21.42 4.68 -5.46
N PHE A 2 -22.19 3.63 -5.22
CA PHE A 2 -23.40 3.29 -6.01
C PHE A 2 -24.46 4.40 -6.12
N ALA A 3 -24.82 5.09 -5.04
CA ALA A 3 -25.86 6.13 -5.09
C ALA A 3 -25.40 7.48 -5.70
N LYS A 4 -24.10 7.78 -5.70
CA LYS A 4 -23.56 9.13 -6.03
C LYS A 4 -22.64 9.16 -7.25
N VAL A 5 -21.88 8.10 -7.48
CA VAL A 5 -20.82 8.06 -8.51
C VAL A 5 -21.27 7.22 -9.71
N SER A 6 -21.84 6.03 -9.49
CA SER A 6 -22.29 5.15 -10.58
C SER A 6 -23.27 5.82 -11.56
N PRO A 7 -24.27 6.64 -11.13
CA PRO A 7 -25.13 7.35 -12.06
C PRO A 7 -24.35 8.35 -12.94
N LEU A 8 -23.28 8.93 -12.41
CA LEU A 8 -22.42 9.86 -13.16
C LEU A 8 -21.61 9.12 -14.24
N THR A 9 -21.19 7.88 -13.97
CA THR A 9 -20.39 7.08 -14.92
C THR A 9 -21.18 6.63 -16.15
N GLN A 10 -22.52 6.66 -16.09
CA GLN A 10 -23.39 6.30 -17.20
C GLN A 10 -23.74 7.49 -18.11
N ARG A 11 -23.33 8.71 -17.74
CA ARG A 11 -23.62 9.90 -18.55
C ARG A 11 -22.76 9.94 -19.82
N PRO A 12 -23.25 10.51 -20.94
CA PRO A 12 -22.48 10.64 -22.17
C PRO A 12 -21.21 11.50 -22.04
N ASP A 13 -21.18 12.42 -21.07
CA ASP A 13 -20.09 13.35 -20.79
C ASP A 13 -19.07 12.80 -19.76
N TRP A 14 -19.15 11.51 -19.40
CA TRP A 14 -18.21 10.91 -18.46
C TRP A 14 -16.79 10.85 -19.07
N PRO A 15 -15.76 11.43 -18.41
CA PRO A 15 -14.45 11.63 -19.02
C PRO A 15 -13.54 10.39 -19.02
N ALA A 16 -13.98 9.28 -18.42
CA ALA A 16 -13.18 8.07 -18.25
C ALA A 16 -13.88 6.84 -18.85
N ALA A 17 -13.19 5.70 -18.83
CA ALA A 17 -13.81 4.44 -19.21
C ALA A 17 -15.03 4.14 -18.33
N ARG A 18 -16.08 3.61 -18.95
CA ARG A 18 -17.26 3.15 -18.21
C ARG A 18 -16.90 1.94 -17.34
N PRO A 19 -17.38 1.85 -16.09
CA PRO A 19 -17.22 0.67 -15.27
C PRO A 19 -17.81 -0.57 -15.93
N ILE A 20 -17.26 -1.73 -15.59
CA ILE A 20 -17.84 -3.02 -15.95
C ILE A 20 -18.79 -3.41 -14.81
N ASP A 21 -20.08 -3.50 -15.13
CA ASP A 21 -21.13 -3.86 -14.17
C ASP A 21 -21.50 -5.34 -14.35
N VAL A 22 -21.53 -6.09 -13.23
CA VAL A 22 -21.85 -7.52 -13.20
C VAL A 22 -22.76 -7.81 -12.02
N VAL A 23 -23.80 -8.63 -12.25
CA VAL A 23 -24.61 -9.23 -11.19
C VAL A 23 -24.11 -10.66 -11.01
N GLN A 24 -23.52 -10.95 -9.85
CA GLN A 24 -23.03 -12.28 -9.51
C GLN A 24 -24.17 -13.13 -8.94
N GLY A 25 -24.39 -14.32 -9.52
CA GLY A 25 -25.34 -15.31 -9.03
C GLY A 25 -24.76 -16.25 -7.97
N PRO A 26 -25.61 -16.99 -7.22
CA PRO A 26 -25.16 -18.01 -6.29
C PRO A 26 -24.31 -19.08 -6.96
N GLY A 27 -23.14 -19.39 -6.38
CA GLY A 27 -22.21 -20.39 -6.91
C GLY A 27 -21.24 -19.87 -7.98
N GLU A 28 -21.43 -18.66 -8.51
CA GLU A 28 -20.49 -18.05 -9.44
C GLU A 28 -19.23 -17.56 -8.72
N THR A 29 -18.09 -17.59 -9.42
CA THR A 29 -16.80 -17.11 -8.89
C THR A 29 -16.29 -15.96 -9.74
N MET A 30 -16.02 -14.83 -9.08
CA MET A 30 -15.44 -13.65 -9.73
C MET A 30 -13.93 -13.64 -9.59
N PHE A 31 -13.22 -13.45 -10.70
CA PHE A 31 -11.79 -13.14 -10.70
C PHE A 31 -11.58 -11.63 -10.87
N VAL A 32 -10.97 -10.99 -9.87
CA VAL A 32 -10.62 -9.57 -9.92
C VAL A 32 -9.11 -9.43 -10.15
N PRO A 33 -8.65 -8.95 -11.33
CA PRO A 33 -7.23 -8.82 -11.59
C PRO A 33 -6.55 -7.81 -10.66
N HIS A 34 -5.25 -8.00 -10.42
CA HIS A 34 -4.45 -7.07 -9.63
C HIS A 34 -4.51 -5.64 -10.21
N GLY A 35 -4.71 -4.66 -9.33
CA GLY A 35 -4.75 -3.25 -9.69
C GLY A 35 -6.10 -2.74 -10.16
N TRP A 36 -7.12 -3.61 -10.26
CA TRP A 36 -8.47 -3.19 -10.67
C TRP A 36 -9.23 -2.58 -9.49
N TRP A 37 -9.69 -1.34 -9.69
CA TRP A 37 -10.68 -0.73 -8.81
C TRP A 37 -11.99 -1.50 -8.91
N HIS A 38 -12.56 -1.89 -7.77
CA HIS A 38 -13.81 -2.63 -7.71
C HIS A 38 -14.64 -2.17 -6.51
N ALA A 39 -15.96 -2.15 -6.70
CA ALA A 39 -16.94 -1.86 -5.66
C ALA A 39 -18.03 -2.93 -5.72
N VAL A 40 -18.45 -3.43 -4.55
CA VAL A 40 -19.45 -4.51 -4.45
C VAL A 40 -20.64 -4.03 -3.62
N LEU A 41 -21.85 -4.36 -4.06
CA LEU A 41 -23.10 -4.13 -3.34
C LEU A 41 -23.86 -5.45 -3.25
N ASN A 42 -24.15 -5.89 -2.03
CA ASN A 42 -25.04 -7.02 -1.79
C ASN A 42 -26.49 -6.55 -2.01
N LEU A 43 -27.20 -7.19 -2.94
CA LEU A 43 -28.58 -6.84 -3.28
C LEU A 43 -29.60 -7.54 -2.37
N ASP A 44 -29.19 -8.62 -1.72
CA ASP A 44 -29.98 -9.46 -0.81
C ASP A 44 -29.09 -10.01 0.33
N LEU A 45 -29.60 -11.00 1.09
CA LEU A 45 -28.81 -11.72 2.07
C LEU A 45 -27.74 -12.57 1.36
N THR A 46 -26.52 -12.04 1.32
CA THR A 46 -25.40 -12.66 0.61
C THR A 46 -24.37 -13.24 1.58
N VAL A 47 -23.92 -14.48 1.33
CA VAL A 47 -22.76 -15.11 2.00
C VAL A 47 -21.75 -15.52 0.94
N ALA A 48 -20.49 -15.10 1.11
CA ALA A 48 -19.41 -15.39 0.18
C ALA A 48 -18.05 -15.52 0.90
N ILE A 49 -17.10 -16.17 0.23
CA ILE A 49 -15.69 -16.23 0.63
C ILE A 49 -14.81 -15.62 -0.46
N THR A 50 -13.76 -14.92 -0.06
CA THR A 50 -12.80 -14.30 -0.99
C THR A 50 -11.37 -14.54 -0.54
N HIS A 51 -10.48 -14.74 -1.51
CA HIS A 51 -9.05 -14.88 -1.27
C HIS A 51 -8.26 -13.98 -2.22
N ASN A 52 -7.46 -13.10 -1.65
CA ASN A 52 -6.38 -12.47 -2.37
C ASN A 52 -5.22 -13.47 -2.48
N TYR A 53 -4.61 -13.58 -3.66
CA TYR A 53 -3.51 -14.51 -3.87
C TYR A 53 -2.40 -13.92 -4.73
N VAL A 54 -1.21 -14.49 -4.56
CA VAL A 54 -0.04 -14.19 -5.39
C VAL A 54 0.18 -15.36 -6.34
N SER A 55 0.26 -15.05 -7.62
CA SER A 55 0.58 -15.98 -8.70
C SER A 55 1.93 -15.63 -9.31
N THR A 56 2.47 -16.52 -10.14
CA THR A 56 3.67 -16.23 -10.93
C THR A 56 3.53 -14.94 -11.74
N SER A 57 2.33 -14.66 -12.28
CA SER A 57 2.07 -13.52 -13.15
C SER A 57 2.06 -12.18 -12.41
N ASN A 58 1.53 -12.12 -11.19
CA ASN A 58 1.48 -10.88 -10.41
C ASN A 58 2.64 -10.74 -9.40
N PHE A 59 3.45 -11.78 -9.23
CA PHE A 59 4.58 -11.82 -8.29
C PHE A 59 5.52 -10.61 -8.41
N PRO A 60 5.94 -10.14 -9.60
CA PRO A 60 6.83 -8.97 -9.70
C PRO A 60 6.30 -7.73 -8.98
N HIS A 61 5.02 -7.41 -9.19
CA HIS A 61 4.37 -6.24 -8.60
C HIS A 61 4.24 -6.42 -7.08
N VAL A 62 3.76 -7.59 -6.64
CA VAL A 62 3.58 -7.89 -5.21
C VAL A 62 4.93 -7.91 -4.49
N TRP A 63 5.99 -8.44 -5.11
CA TRP A 63 7.33 -8.47 -4.55
C TRP A 63 7.88 -7.06 -4.35
N ARG A 64 7.80 -6.20 -5.37
CA ARG A 64 8.23 -4.79 -5.27
C ARG A 64 7.52 -4.08 -4.12
N HIS A 65 6.19 -4.19 -4.07
CA HIS A 65 5.39 -3.58 -3.03
C HIS A 65 5.76 -4.11 -1.64
N SER A 66 5.80 -5.44 -1.49
CA SER A 66 6.06 -6.10 -0.19
C SER A 66 7.47 -5.82 0.32
N ARG A 67 8.47 -5.75 -0.56
CA ARG A 67 9.85 -5.40 -0.20
C ARG A 67 9.94 -3.98 0.33
N LYS A 68 9.24 -3.03 -0.32
CA LYS A 68 9.20 -1.62 0.11
C LYS A 68 8.41 -1.44 1.41
N SER A 69 7.23 -2.05 1.51
CA SER A 69 6.32 -1.81 2.65
C SER A 69 6.64 -2.67 3.87
N ARG A 70 7.18 -3.88 3.67
CA ARG A 70 7.43 -4.89 4.72
C ARG A 70 8.73 -5.67 4.46
N PRO A 71 9.91 -5.03 4.58
CA PRO A 71 11.21 -5.62 4.19
C PRO A 71 11.56 -6.89 4.97
N LYS A 72 11.29 -6.94 6.29
CA LYS A 72 11.58 -8.13 7.10
C LYS A 72 10.70 -9.34 6.71
N MET A 73 9.42 -9.08 6.45
CA MET A 73 8.47 -10.13 6.04
C MET A 73 8.82 -10.67 4.66
N SER A 74 9.10 -9.77 3.70
CA SER A 74 9.46 -10.16 2.33
C SER A 74 10.79 -10.94 2.27
N ALA A 75 11.79 -10.59 3.08
CA ALA A 75 13.02 -11.38 3.19
C ALA A 75 12.74 -12.82 3.65
N LYS A 76 11.97 -12.98 4.73
CA LYS A 76 11.58 -14.31 5.24
C LYS A 76 10.69 -15.08 4.25
N TRP A 77 9.81 -14.37 3.56
CA TRP A 77 8.98 -14.97 2.51
C TRP A 77 9.84 -15.55 1.39
N LEU A 78 10.83 -14.81 0.92
CA LEU A 78 11.74 -15.27 -0.14
C LEU A 78 12.59 -16.48 0.28
N GLU A 79 13.11 -16.45 1.52
CA GLU A 79 13.85 -17.58 2.11
C GLU A 79 13.00 -18.86 2.11
N ARG A 80 11.74 -18.78 2.54
CA ARG A 80 10.83 -19.94 2.58
C ARG A 80 10.30 -20.34 1.21
N LEU A 81 10.25 -19.40 0.26
CA LEU A 81 9.81 -19.65 -1.11
C LEU A 81 10.87 -20.41 -1.92
N GLY A 82 12.16 -20.16 -1.65
CA GLY A 82 13.29 -20.70 -2.40
C GLY A 82 13.26 -22.21 -2.65
N PRO A 83 13.05 -23.06 -1.62
CA PRO A 83 13.00 -24.51 -1.82
C PRO A 83 11.88 -24.99 -2.75
N HIS A 84 10.79 -24.24 -2.86
CA HIS A 84 9.60 -24.64 -3.59
C HIS A 84 9.50 -24.00 -4.98
N ARG A 85 9.99 -22.77 -5.12
CA ARG A 85 9.85 -21.93 -6.32
C ARG A 85 11.13 -21.13 -6.61
N PRO A 86 12.23 -21.81 -7.00
CA PRO A 86 13.49 -21.16 -7.30
C PRO A 86 13.40 -20.18 -8.49
N ASP A 87 12.45 -20.41 -9.40
CA ASP A 87 12.13 -19.53 -10.53
C ASP A 87 11.70 -18.12 -10.05
N LEU A 88 10.86 -18.05 -9.01
CA LEU A 88 10.42 -16.78 -8.44
C LEU A 88 11.52 -16.09 -7.64
N VAL A 89 12.42 -16.85 -7.01
CA VAL A 89 13.59 -16.27 -6.31
C VAL A 89 14.58 -15.64 -7.28
N LYS A 90 14.82 -16.29 -8.43
CA LYS A 90 15.62 -15.72 -9.50
C LYS A 90 15.01 -14.40 -9.99
N LEU A 91 13.70 -14.41 -10.25
CA LEU A 91 12.97 -13.21 -10.68
C LEU A 91 13.03 -12.08 -9.63
N ALA A 92 12.86 -12.40 -8.34
CA ALA A 92 12.99 -11.43 -7.26
C ALA A 92 14.39 -10.80 -7.21
N THR A 93 15.43 -11.62 -7.40
CA THR A 93 16.83 -11.16 -7.43
C THR A 93 17.09 -10.24 -8.62
N GLU A 94 16.57 -10.59 -9.80
CA GLU A 94 16.65 -9.75 -11.00
C GLU A 94 15.92 -8.41 -10.81
N ILE A 95 14.72 -8.42 -10.22
CA ILE A 95 13.98 -7.20 -9.87
C ILE A 95 14.79 -6.34 -8.89
N ASN A 96 15.46 -6.97 -7.93
CA ASN A 96 16.28 -6.25 -6.96
C ASN A 96 17.49 -5.58 -7.62
N ALA A 97 18.17 -6.29 -8.53
CA ALA A 97 19.33 -5.78 -9.25
C ALA A 97 18.98 -4.61 -10.18
N ARG A 98 17.78 -4.60 -10.78
CA ARG A 98 17.33 -3.53 -11.66
C ARG A 98 17.09 -2.19 -10.95
N GLY A 99 16.94 -2.17 -9.63
CA GLY A 99 16.73 -0.93 -8.87
C GLY A 99 15.41 -0.19 -9.18
N GLU A 100 14.53 -0.76 -10.01
CA GLU A 100 13.31 -0.11 -10.47
C GLU A 100 12.28 -0.01 -9.33
N THR A 101 12.16 1.18 -8.75
CA THR A 101 10.98 1.63 -8.03
C THR A 101 9.90 1.95 -9.06
N GLU A 102 8.79 1.21 -9.03
CA GLU A 102 7.61 1.55 -9.84
C GLU A 102 7.23 3.02 -9.63
N GLY A 103 7.16 3.74 -10.74
CA GLY A 103 6.71 5.12 -10.81
C GLY A 103 5.30 5.22 -10.24
N SER A 104 5.16 6.10 -9.26
CA SER A 104 3.87 6.51 -8.72
C SER A 104 2.97 6.96 -9.86
N SER A 105 1.82 6.31 -10.02
CA SER A 105 0.61 7.06 -10.36
C SER A 105 0.53 8.25 -9.42
N SER A 106 0.79 9.44 -9.94
CA SER A 106 0.84 10.69 -9.21
C SER A 106 -0.57 11.09 -8.76
N SER A 107 -1.00 10.60 -7.59
CA SER A 107 -1.99 11.31 -6.80
C SER A 107 -1.25 12.38 -6.00
N SER A 108 -1.21 13.60 -6.53
CA SER A 108 -0.73 14.78 -5.82
C SER A 108 -1.72 15.13 -4.70
N SER A 109 -1.52 14.55 -3.51
CA SER A 109 -2.12 15.08 -2.28
C SER A 109 -1.19 16.16 -1.75
N SER A 110 -1.53 17.42 -1.99
CA SER A 110 -0.93 18.58 -1.35
C SER A 110 -1.22 18.53 0.15
N SER A 111 -0.22 18.14 0.95
CA SER A 111 -0.24 18.38 2.39
C SER A 111 0.18 19.83 2.65
N SER A 112 -0.79 20.69 2.94
CA SER A 112 -0.56 22.03 3.46
C SER A 112 0.05 21.95 4.86
N SER A 113 1.32 22.32 4.97
CA SER A 113 1.99 22.57 6.24
C SER A 113 1.64 23.99 6.72
N SER A 114 0.84 24.10 7.79
CA SER A 114 0.64 25.35 8.51
C SER A 114 1.73 25.51 9.57
N SER A 115 2.63 26.47 9.33
CA SER A 115 3.56 27.03 10.30
C SER A 115 2.87 28.11 11.13
N SER A 116 2.99 28.05 12.45
CA SER A 116 2.79 29.22 13.32
C SER A 116 3.90 29.31 14.35
N SER A 117 4.74 30.32 14.18
CA SER A 117 5.71 30.82 15.15
C SER A 117 5.01 31.76 16.14
N SER A 118 5.29 31.64 17.42
CA SER A 118 5.26 32.80 18.32
C SER A 118 6.28 32.62 19.45
N SER A 119 7.12 33.64 19.58
CA SER A 119 8.14 33.84 20.59
C SER A 119 7.56 34.46 21.85
N SER A 120 8.02 34.04 23.02
CA SER A 120 8.12 34.95 24.18
C SER A 120 9.24 34.50 25.11
N SER A 121 10.07 35.47 25.47
CA SER A 121 11.22 35.42 26.36
C SER A 121 10.80 35.53 27.82
N SER A 122 11.48 34.83 28.73
CA SER A 122 11.77 35.36 30.07
C SER A 122 13.03 34.71 30.63
N SER A 123 13.87 35.56 31.20
CA SER A 123 15.18 35.31 31.77
C SER A 123 15.08 35.08 33.28
N SER A 124 15.90 34.20 33.84
CA SER A 124 16.37 34.27 35.23
C SER A 124 17.68 33.52 35.38
N SER A 125 18.66 34.21 35.94
CA SER A 125 20.02 33.78 36.30
C SER A 125 20.07 33.15 37.71
N ASP A 126 20.98 32.18 37.89
CA ASP A 126 21.80 31.84 39.08
C ASP A 126 22.20 30.35 38.97
N SER A 127 23.33 29.81 39.40
CA SER A 127 24.66 30.24 39.84
C SER A 127 25.51 28.96 39.85
N SER A 128 26.83 29.13 39.76
CA SER A 128 27.85 28.07 39.71
C SER A 128 27.81 27.10 40.90
N ASP A 129 28.19 25.82 40.68
CA ASP A 129 29.25 25.19 41.48
C ASP A 129 29.87 23.99 40.76
N SER A 130 31.17 23.79 41.03
CA SER A 130 32.03 22.75 40.45
C SER A 130 31.91 21.44 41.24
N GLU A 131 32.38 20.33 40.69
CA GLU A 131 33.32 19.38 41.32
C GLU A 131 33.40 18.07 40.51
N ALA A 132 34.58 17.46 40.56
CA ALA A 132 35.02 16.31 39.78
C ALA A 132 34.83 14.96 40.52
N GLU A 133 35.37 13.89 39.92
CA GLU A 133 35.35 12.47 40.31
C GLU A 133 34.04 11.73 40.02
N GLY A 134 33.98 10.52 39.45
CA GLY A 134 34.92 9.43 39.17
C GLY A 134 34.02 8.19 38.88
N PRO A 135 34.48 7.13 38.19
CA PRO A 135 33.59 6.10 37.65
C PRO A 135 33.37 4.94 38.64
N SER A 136 32.22 4.27 38.57
CA SER A 136 31.95 2.96 39.20
C SER A 136 30.63 2.37 38.65
N PRO A 137 30.35 1.08 38.86
CA PRO A 137 30.91 -0.11 38.23
C PRO A 137 30.00 -0.74 37.16
#